data_AF-B7QGX1-F1
#
_entry.id   AF-B7QGX1-F1
#
_cell.length_a   1.000
_cell.length_b   1.000
_cell.length_c   1.000
_cell.angle_alpha   90.00
_cell.angle_beta   90.00
_cell.angle_gamma   90.00
#
_symmetry.space_group_name_H-M   'P 1'
#
loop_
_entity.id
_entity.type
_entity.pdbx_description
1 polymer ?
#
loop_
_entity_poly.entity_id
_entity_poly.type
_entity_poly.pdbx_seq_one_letter_code
_entity_poly.pdbx_strand_id
1 'polypeptide(L)'
;MGERFTDTSARHQLLVGEPIEEHRHPEEEVRFMSEGTAFFDIRDYQDKWVRIQFNEGDILVLPPNAYHRFMINEKVALSRVYPTGQAYSAEHREI
;
A
#
# COMPACT_ATOMS: atom_id res chain seq x y z
N MET A 1 -11.33 26.58 -18.74
CA MET A 1 -10.65 25.39 -19.29
C MET A 1 -10.73 24.33 -18.20
N GLY A 2 -11.65 23.36 -18.30
CA GLY A 2 -11.93 22.43 -17.20
C GLY A 2 -10.88 21.34 -17.12
N GLU A 3 -10.23 21.19 -15.98
CA GLU A 3 -9.31 20.08 -15.72
C GLU A 3 -10.12 18.79 -15.57
N ARG A 4 -9.88 17.82 -16.46
CA ARG A 4 -10.38 16.47 -16.29
C ARG A 4 -9.53 15.81 -15.21
N PHE A 5 -10.05 15.78 -13.99
CA PHE A 5 -9.58 14.85 -12.98
C PHE A 5 -9.96 13.44 -13.44
N THR A 6 -9.02 12.70 -14.00
CA THR A 6 -9.19 11.25 -14.14
C THR A 6 -9.11 10.68 -12.74
N ASP A 7 -10.26 10.33 -12.16
CA ASP A 7 -10.33 9.52 -10.94
C ASP A 7 -9.65 8.18 -11.22
N THR A 8 -8.40 8.06 -10.81
CA THR A 8 -7.58 6.85 -10.95
C THR A 8 -7.87 5.82 -9.86
N SER A 9 -8.90 6.02 -9.02
CA SER A 9 -9.23 5.07 -7.96
C SER A 9 -9.95 3.84 -8.52
N ALA A 10 -9.18 2.87 -9.00
CA ALA A 10 -9.63 1.49 -8.96
C ALA A 10 -9.90 1.15 -7.49
N ARG A 11 -11.18 1.21 -7.09
CA ARG A 11 -11.63 0.86 -5.74
C ARG A 11 -11.39 -0.63 -5.53
N HIS A 12 -10.20 -0.99 -5.07
CA HIS A 12 -9.96 -2.31 -4.53
C HIS A 12 -10.71 -2.38 -3.21
N GLN A 13 -11.76 -3.17 -3.18
CA GLN A 13 -12.50 -3.42 -1.95
C GLN A 13 -11.61 -4.29 -1.06
N LEU A 14 -11.07 -3.69 0.00
CA LEU A 14 -10.28 -4.41 0.98
C LEU A 14 -11.17 -5.43 1.68
N LEU A 15 -10.79 -6.71 1.63
CA LEU A 15 -11.45 -7.77 2.36
C LEU A 15 -10.75 -7.93 3.71
N VAL A 16 -11.52 -7.83 4.79
CA VAL A 16 -10.98 -7.97 6.15
C VAL A 16 -10.42 -9.38 6.32
N GLY A 17 -9.17 -9.46 6.78
CA GLY A 17 -8.45 -10.72 7.00
C GLY A 17 -7.80 -11.33 5.75
N GLU A 18 -7.98 -10.73 4.57
CA GLU A 18 -7.31 -11.18 3.35
C GLU A 18 -6.31 -10.12 2.84
N PRO A 19 -5.06 -10.51 2.52
CA PRO A 19 -4.10 -9.56 2.03
C PRO A 19 -4.38 -9.24 0.56
N ILE A 20 -4.12 -7.99 0.15
CA ILE A 20 -3.81 -7.72 -1.26
C ILE A 20 -2.58 -8.56 -1.61
N GLU A 21 -2.62 -9.27 -2.73
CA GLU A 21 -1.54 -10.16 -3.19
C GLU A 21 -0.17 -9.49 -3.18
N GLU A 22 0.90 -10.29 -3.05
CA GLU A 22 2.29 -9.80 -3.06
C GLU A 22 2.61 -9.07 -4.37
N HIS A 23 2.98 -7.79 -4.24
CA HIS A 23 3.31 -6.93 -5.38
C HIS A 23 4.43 -5.96 -5.02
N ARG A 24 4.89 -5.21 -6.02
CA ARG A 24 5.84 -4.11 -5.87
C ARG A 24 5.44 -2.91 -6.73
N HIS A 25 5.98 -1.75 -6.36
CA HIS A 25 5.86 -0.50 -7.09
C HIS A 25 7.25 -0.03 -7.55
N PRO A 26 7.39 0.55 -8.75
CA PRO A 26 8.66 1.13 -9.19
C PRO A 26 9.02 2.43 -8.44
N GLU A 27 8.04 3.06 -7.78
CA GLU A 27 8.24 4.19 -6.88
C GLU A 27 8.06 3.79 -5.41
N GLU A 28 8.35 4.72 -4.50
CA GLU A 28 8.04 4.57 -3.08
C GLU A 28 6.53 4.45 -2.85
N GLU A 29 6.15 3.63 -1.86
CA GLU A 29 4.81 3.63 -1.32
C GLU A 29 4.82 4.35 0.04
N VAL A 30 4.21 5.54 0.05
CA VAL A 30 4.04 6.36 1.26
C VAL A 30 2.60 6.30 1.75
N ARG A 31 2.41 5.88 2.99
CA ARG A 31 1.11 5.74 3.64
C ARG A 31 1.07 6.49 4.95
N PHE A 32 -0.09 7.08 5.24
CA PHE A 32 -0.40 7.68 6.53
C PHE A 32 -1.69 7.06 7.07
N MET A 33 -1.66 6.57 8.32
CA MET A 33 -2.82 6.03 8.99
C MET A 33 -3.54 7.12 9.79
N SER A 34 -4.75 7.48 9.38
CA SER A 34 -5.57 8.47 10.11
C SER A 34 -6.46 7.83 11.17
N GLU A 35 -6.81 6.54 11.02
CA GLU A 35 -7.68 5.80 11.96
C GLU A 35 -7.45 4.29 11.80
N GLY A 36 -7.33 3.57 12.92
CA GLY A 36 -7.32 2.10 12.97
C GLY A 36 -5.92 1.47 12.89
N THR A 37 -5.89 0.14 12.71
CA THR A 37 -4.66 -0.67 12.64
C THR A 37 -4.67 -1.60 11.44
N ALA A 38 -3.52 -1.74 10.79
CA ALA A 38 -3.31 -2.64 9.67
C ALA A 38 -1.93 -3.30 9.72
N PHE A 39 -1.69 -4.22 8.78
CA PHE A 39 -0.41 -4.90 8.64
C PHE A 39 0.13 -4.74 7.22
N PHE A 40 1.41 -4.38 7.14
CA PHE A 40 2.21 -4.54 5.94
C PHE A 40 3.18 -5.69 6.18
N ASP A 41 3.22 -6.66 5.28
CA ASP A 41 4.32 -7.63 5.24
C ASP A 41 5.26 -7.23 4.10
N ILE A 42 6.56 -7.19 4.35
CA ILE A 42 7.62 -6.91 3.37
C ILE A 42 8.63 -8.04 3.34
N ARG A 43 9.22 -8.33 2.18
CA ARG A 43 10.34 -9.29 2.06
C ARG A 43 11.64 -8.67 2.55
N ASP A 44 12.35 -9.38 3.43
CA ASP A 44 13.74 -9.05 3.76
C ASP A 44 14.72 -9.50 2.66
N TYR A 45 16.02 -9.26 2.87
CA TYR A 45 17.07 -9.67 1.94
C TYR A 45 17.24 -11.19 1.79
N GLN A 46 16.60 -12.00 2.64
CA GLN A 46 16.58 -13.46 2.58
C GLN A 46 15.23 -13.98 2.05
N ASP A 47 14.41 -13.11 1.45
CA ASP A 47 13.07 -13.42 0.95
C ASP A 47 12.11 -13.93 2.04
N LYS A 48 12.32 -13.53 3.30
CA LYS A 48 11.44 -13.85 4.43
C LYS A 48 10.49 -12.70 4.70
N TRP A 49 9.27 -13.05 5.13
CA TRP A 49 8.30 -12.04 5.54
C TRP A 49 8.69 -11.38 6.86
N VAL A 50 8.71 -10.05 6.84
CA VAL A 50 8.77 -9.20 8.03
C VAL A 50 7.45 -8.46 8.13
N ARG A 51 6.74 -8.61 9.26
CA ARG A 51 5.47 -7.96 9.51
C ARG A 51 5.68 -6.62 10.22
N ILE A 52 5.06 -5.58 9.67
CA ILE A 52 4.98 -4.24 10.22
C ILE A 52 3.54 -4.02 10.69
N GLN A 53 3.36 -3.81 11.99
CA GLN A 53 2.09 -3.30 12.52
C GLN A 53 2.05 -1.79 12.30
N PHE A 54 0.98 -1.31 11.67
CA PHE A 54 0.82 0.07 11.26
C PHE A 54 -0.44 0.65 11.90
N ASN A 55 -0.26 1.55 12.85
CA ASN A 55 -1.31 2.07 13.74
C ASN A 55 -1.65 3.53 13.41
N GLU A 56 -2.74 4.04 13.98
CA GLU A 56 -3.14 5.45 13.89
C GLU A 56 -1.98 6.40 14.23
N GLY A 57 -1.77 7.39 13.37
CA GLY A 57 -0.69 8.38 13.47
C GLY A 57 0.62 7.96 12.80
N ASP A 58 0.79 6.68 12.46
CA ASP A 58 2.01 6.21 11.81
C ASP A 58 2.10 6.70 10.35
N ILE A 59 3.34 6.95 9.93
CA ILE A 59 3.72 7.14 8.51
C ILE A 59 4.66 5.99 8.13
N LEU A 60 4.33 5.30 7.05
CA LEU A 60 5.15 4.21 6.50
C LEU A 60 5.64 4.62 5.11
N VAL A 61 6.93 4.39 4.85
CA VAL A 61 7.55 4.52 3.53
C VAL A 61 8.15 3.18 3.16
N LEU A 62 7.59 2.52 2.15
CA LEU A 62 8.17 1.32 1.57
C LEU A 62 9.08 1.71 0.40
N PRO A 63 10.30 1.16 0.32
CA PRO A 63 11.24 1.52 -0.72
C PRO A 63 10.78 0.99 -2.09
N PRO A 64 11.23 1.62 -3.19
CA PRO A 64 10.94 1.15 -4.54
C PRO A 64 11.33 -0.31 -4.73
N ASN A 65 10.51 -1.03 -5.49
CA ASN A 65 10.70 -2.43 -5.88
C ASN A 65 10.72 -3.44 -4.73
N ALA A 66 10.40 -3.05 -3.49
CA ALA A 66 10.22 -4.00 -2.41
C ALA A 66 8.92 -4.79 -2.59
N TYR A 67 9.03 -6.12 -2.55
CA TYR A 67 7.85 -6.98 -2.49
C TYR A 67 7.16 -6.85 -1.15
N HIS A 68 5.88 -6.49 -1.20
CA HIS A 68 5.06 -6.30 -0.02
C HIS A 68 3.61 -6.71 -0.28
N ARG A 69 2.86 -6.82 0.82
CA ARG A 69 1.42 -7.01 0.82
C ARG A 69 0.79 -6.26 1.98
N PHE A 70 -0.48 -5.91 1.81
CA PHE A 70 -1.23 -5.13 2.79
C PHE A 70 -2.49 -5.88 3.22
N MET A 71 -2.75 -5.91 4.51
CA MET A 71 -3.91 -6.56 5.11
C MET A 71 -4.52 -5.67 6.19
N ILE A 72 -5.85 -5.65 6.26
CA ILE A 72 -6.60 -5.02 7.34
C ILE A 72 -7.34 -6.08 8.16
N ASN A 73 -7.40 -5.89 9.48
CA ASN A 73 -8.20 -6.74 10.37
C ASN A 73 -9.53 -6.09 10.79
N GLU A 74 -9.67 -4.79 10.54
CA GLU A 74 -10.85 -4.00 10.84
C GLU A 74 -10.94 -2.81 9.87
N LYS A 75 -11.94 -1.96 10.05
CA LYS A 75 -12.07 -0.75 9.24
C LYS A 75 -10.93 0.22 9.58
N VAL A 76 -10.28 0.75 8.54
CA VAL A 76 -9.19 1.73 8.66
C VAL A 76 -9.45 2.95 7.77
N ALA A 77 -8.81 4.07 8.11
CA ALA A 77 -8.71 5.24 7.25
C ALA A 77 -7.25 5.46 6.86
N LEU A 78 -6.91 5.10 5.62
CA LEU A 78 -5.55 5.12 5.09
C LEU A 78 -5.42 6.14 3.95
N SER A 79 -4.41 7.00 4.02
CA SER A 79 -4.07 7.91 2.95
C SER A 79 -2.84 7.41 2.18
N ARG A 80 -2.86 7.53 0.85
CA ARG A 80 -1.67 7.42 0.00
C ARG A 80 -1.11 8.81 -0.24
N VAL A 81 0.19 8.99 -0.04
CA VAL A 81 0.90 10.23 -0.36
C VAL A 81 1.76 9.98 -1.59
N TYR A 82 1.63 10.83 -2.60
CA TYR A 82 2.40 10.71 -3.84
C TYR A 82 2.51 12.08 -4.54
N PRO A 83 3.61 12.35 -5.26
CA PRO A 83 3.75 13.50 -6.13
C PRO A 83 2.57 13.68 -7.10
N THR A 84 2.15 14.92 -7.31
CA THR A 84 1.11 15.24 -8.29
C THR A 84 1.49 14.75 -9.69
N GLY A 85 0.57 14.05 -10.34
CA GLY A 85 0.77 13.51 -11.69
C GLY A 85 1.44 12.13 -11.73
N GLN A 86 1.85 11.56 -10.59
CA GLN A 86 2.37 10.19 -10.56
C GLN A 86 1.24 9.18 -10.82
N ALA A 87 1.47 8.27 -11.77
CA ALA A 87 0.58 7.14 -12.03
C ALA A 87 0.74 6.05 -10.97
N TYR A 88 -0.33 5.29 -10.71
CA TYR A 88 -0.24 4.07 -9.91
C TYR A 88 0.06 2.88 -10.84
N SER A 89 1.05 2.06 -10.48
CA SER A 89 1.30 0.77 -11.12
C SER A 89 1.69 -0.24 -10.06
N ALA A 90 1.19 -1.48 -10.16
CA ALA A 90 1.53 -2.57 -9.26
C ALA A 90 1.92 -3.79 -10.09
N GLU A 91 3.08 -4.37 -9.80
CA GLU A 91 3.56 -5.60 -10.44
C GLU A 91 3.47 -6.73 -9.44
N HIS A 92 2.64 -7.73 -9.74
CA HIS A 92 2.48 -8.93 -8.92
C HIS A 92 3.66 -9.87 -9.14
N ARG A 93 4.12 -10.51 -8.08
CA ARG A 93 5.22 -11.48 -8.19
C ARG A 93 4.74 -12.72 -8.97
N GLU A 94 5.46 -13.07 -10.03
CA GLU A 94 5.28 -14.37 -10.69
C GLU A 94 5.75 -15.48 -9.75
N ILE A 95 4.91 -16.50 -9.55
CA ILE A 95 5.12 -17.62 -8.62
C ILE A 95 5.53 -18.87 -9.39
#